data_AF-A0A1H2WD60-F1
#
_entry.id   AF-A0A1H2WD60-F1
#
_cell.length_a   1.000
_cell.length_b   1.000
_cell.length_c   1.000
_cell.angle_alpha   90.00
_cell.angle_beta   90.00
_cell.angle_gamma   90.00
#
_symmetry.space_group_name_H-M   'P 1'
#
loop_
_entity.id
_entity.type
_entity.pdbx_description
1 polymer ?
#
loop_
_entity_poly.entity_id
_entity_poly.type
_entity_poly.pdbx_seq_one_letter_code
_entity_poly.pdbx_strand_id
1 'polypeptide(L)' 'MHLTVKQQVKRLSKEDYRTIRELCHIAKNLANEAIYNVRQYYFSEGEFLKYEKNYTLLK' A
#
# COMPACT_ATOMS: atom_id res chain seq x y z
N MET A 1 -6.79 22.69 -17.42
CA MET A 1 -6.55 21.24 -17.37
C MET A 1 -7.84 20.56 -16.92
N HIS A 2 -8.46 19.74 -17.77
CA HIS A 2 -9.75 19.10 -17.50
C HIS A 2 -9.63 17.97 -16.45
N LEU A 3 -10.73 17.66 -15.77
CA LEU A 3 -10.84 16.52 -14.86
C LEU A 3 -10.78 15.20 -15.64
N THR A 4 -10.16 14.18 -15.07
CA THR A 4 -10.19 12.82 -15.64
C THR A 4 -11.60 12.21 -15.48
N VAL A 5 -11.96 11.26 -16.34
CA VAL A 5 -13.25 10.53 -16.27
C VAL A 5 -13.48 9.95 -14.87
N LYS A 6 -12.41 9.43 -14.23
CA LYS A 6 -12.46 8.87 -12.87
C LYS A 6 -12.86 9.91 -11.82
N GLN A 7 -12.36 11.14 -11.95
CA GLN A 7 -12.70 12.24 -11.05
C GLN A 7 -14.15 12.68 -11.24
N GLN A 8 -14.60 12.76 -12.49
CA GLN A 8 -15.98 13.16 -12.82
C GLN A 8 -17.00 12.13 -12.31
N VAL A 9 -16.78 10.84 -12.59
CA VAL A 9 -17.67 9.75 -12.15
C VAL A 9 -17.74 9.66 -10.62
N LYS A 10 -16.61 9.87 -9.93
CA LYS A 10 -16.54 9.81 -8.46
C LYS A 10 -16.81 11.15 -7.77
N ARG A 11 -17.12 12.21 -8.52
CA ARG A 11 -17.32 13.58 -8.02
C ARG A 11 -16.19 14.06 -7.12
N LEU A 12 -14.94 13.76 -7.49
CA LEU A 12 -13.75 14.15 -6.74
C LEU A 12 -13.22 15.50 -7.22
N SER A 13 -12.84 16.35 -6.27
CA SER A 13 -11.99 17.51 -6.59
C SER A 13 -10.62 17.06 -7.11
N LYS A 14 -9.81 18.02 -7.55
CA LYS A 14 -8.45 17.72 -8.01
C LYS A 14 -7.57 17.30 -6.85
N GLU A 15 -7.77 17.93 -5.71
CA GLU A 15 -7.09 17.71 -4.44
C GLU A 15 -7.45 16.32 -3.90
N ASP A 16 -8.74 15.99 -3.79
CA ASP A 16 -9.18 14.67 -3.29
C ASP A 16 -8.64 13.52 -4.13
N TYR A 17 -8.64 13.68 -5.46
CA TYR A 17 -8.10 12.66 -6.35
C TYR A 17 -6.60 12.46 -6.18
N ARG A 18 -5.84 13.55 -5.97
CA ARG A 18 -4.40 13.47 -5.70
C ARG A 18 -4.14 12.76 -4.39
N THR A 19 -4.84 13.16 -3.33
CA THR A 19 -4.74 12.54 -2.00
C THR A 19 -5.04 11.04 -2.06
N ILE A 20 -6.16 10.64 -2.68
CA ILE A 20 -6.51 9.22 -2.81
C ILE A 20 -5.47 8.46 -3.63
N ARG A 21 -4.97 9.06 -4.71
CA ARG A 21 -3.95 8.44 -5.54
C ARG A 21 -2.66 8.19 -4.75
N GLU A 22 -2.21 9.17 -3.98
CA GLU A 22 -1.03 9.05 -3.12
C GLU A 22 -1.23 7.98 -2.05
N LEU A 23 -2.37 7.99 -1.37
CA LEU A 23 -2.73 6.95 -0.38
C LEU A 23 -2.73 5.54 -1.00
N CYS A 24 -3.27 5.37 -2.22
CA CYS A 24 -3.22 4.09 -2.91
C CYS A 24 -1.78 3.65 -3.24
N HIS A 25 -0.90 4.58 -3.62
CA HIS A 25 0.51 4.26 -3.86
C HIS A 25 1.23 3.85 -2.57
N ILE A 26 1.00 4.57 -1.47
CA ILE A 26 1.55 4.23 -0.15
C ILE A 26 1.06 2.85 0.31
N ALA A 27 -0.25 2.60 0.23
CA ALA A 27 -0.83 1.31 0.60
C ALA A 27 -0.28 0.15 -0.23
N LYS A 28 -0.09 0.35 -1.55
CA LYS A 28 0.54 -0.65 -2.42
C LYS A 28 1.98 -0.94 -1.98
N ASN A 29 2.78 0.09 -1.71
CA ASN A 29 4.17 -0.09 -1.30
C ASN A 29 4.27 -0.83 0.03
N LEU A 30 3.44 -0.44 1.01
CA LEU A 30 3.36 -1.10 2.31
C LEU A 30 3.00 -2.59 2.17
N ALA A 31 2.02 -2.92 1.33
CA ALA A 31 1.64 -4.31 1.07
C ALA A 31 2.78 -5.12 0.40
N ASN A 32 3.48 -4.51 -0.57
CA ASN A 32 4.61 -5.16 -1.24
C ASN A 32 5.74 -5.48 -0.25
N GLU A 33 6.06 -4.53 0.64
CA GLU A 33 7.11 -4.71 1.64
C GLU A 33 6.70 -5.75 2.69
N ALA A 34 5.44 -5.73 3.15
CA ALA A 34 4.92 -6.74 4.07
C ALA A 34 5.03 -8.16 3.49
N ILE A 35 4.64 -8.35 2.23
CA ILE A 35 4.74 -9.64 1.52
C ILE A 35 6.19 -10.05 1.34
N TYR A 36 7.06 -9.10 1.00
CA TYR A 36 8.49 -9.36 0.88
C TYR A 36 9.07 -9.87 2.20
N ASN A 37 8.80 -9.19 3.32
CA ASN A 37 9.28 -9.58 4.65
C ASN A 37 8.81 -10.98 5.05
N VAL A 38 7.52 -11.29 4.84
CA VAL A 38 6.97 -12.64 5.10
C VAL A 38 7.69 -13.70 4.28
N ARG A 39 7.90 -13.44 2.98
CA ARG A 39 8.58 -14.38 2.08
C ARG A 39 10.03 -14.60 2.49
N GLN A 40 10.77 -13.53 2.77
CA GLN A 40 12.17 -13.64 3.17
C GLN A 40 12.32 -14.40 4.49
N TYR A 41 11.49 -14.09 5.48
CA TYR A 41 11.49 -14.78 6.77
C TYR A 41 11.16 -16.27 6.62
N TYR A 42 10.20 -16.62 5.76
CA TYR A 42 9.91 -18.02 5.48
C TYR A 42 11.10 -18.75 4.84
N PHE A 43 11.82 -18.11 3.92
CA PHE A 43 13.00 -18.72 3.31
C PHE A 43 14.19 -18.82 4.26
N SER A 44 14.35 -17.92 5.23
CA SER A 44 15.45 -17.98 6.20
C SER A 44 15.14 -18.91 7.37
N GLU A 45 13.94 -18.83 7.94
CA GLU A 45 13.58 -19.54 9.18
C GLU A 45 12.71 -20.79 8.96
N GLY A 46 12.06 -20.91 7.79
CA GLY A 46 11.08 -21.97 7.53
C GLY A 46 9.72 -21.76 8.22
N GLU A 47 9.52 -20.59 8.86
CA GLU A 47 8.32 -20.27 9.64
C GLU A 47 7.50 -19.11 9.05
N PHE A 48 6.25 -18.99 9.47
CA PHE A 48 5.41 -17.84 9.10
C PHE A 48 5.73 -16.60 9.96
N LEU A 49 6.02 -15.46 9.30
CA LEU A 49 6.19 -14.18 9.99
C LEU A 49 4.85 -13.62 10.43
N LYS A 50 4.59 -13.65 11.74
CA LYS A 50 3.36 -13.10 12.34
C LYS A 50 3.23 -11.59 12.14
N TYR A 51 1.99 -11.12 12.12
CA TYR A 51 1.64 -9.72 11.90
C TYR A 51 2.36 -8.77 12.86
N GLU A 52 2.41 -9.07 14.15
CA GLU A 52 2.98 -8.18 15.17
C GLU A 52 4.47 -7.92 14.92
N LYS A 53 5.21 -8.97 14.53
CA LYS A 53 6.62 -8.87 14.14
C LYS A 53 6.77 -8.11 12.82
N ASN A 54 5.97 -8.44 11.80
CA ASN A 54 6.06 -7.73 10.52
C ASN A 54 5.70 -6.24 10.65
N TYR A 55 4.71 -5.92 11.48
CA TYR A 55 4.29 -4.56 11.77
C TYR A 55 5.42 -3.73 12.38
N THR A 56 6.27 -4.32 13.24
CA THR A 56 7.46 -3.62 13.76
C THR A 56 8.53 -3.35 12.70
N LEU A 57 8.59 -4.13 11.62
CA LEU A 57 9.54 -3.93 10.51
C LEU A 57 9.07 -2.86 9.52
N LEU A 58 7.76 -2.65 9.41
CA LEU A 58 7.13 -1.74 8.45
C LEU A 58 6.91 -0.33 9.01
N LYS A 59 7.39 -0.06 10.23
CA LYS A 59 7.08 1.14 11.02
C LYS A 59 8.16 2.21 10.91
#